data_AF-I2BAU5-F1
#
_entry.id   AF-I2BAU5-F1
#
_cell.length_a   1.000
_cell.length_b   1.000
_cell.length_c   1.000
_cell.angle_alpha   90.00
_cell.angle_beta   90.00
_cell.angle_gamma   90.00
#
_symmetry.space_group_name_H-M   'P 1'
#
loop_
_entity.id
_entity.type
_entity.pdbx_description
1 polymer ?
#
loop_
_entity_poly.entity_id
_entity_poly.type
_entity_poly.pdbx_seq_one_letter_code
_entity_poly.pdbx_strand_id
1 'polypeptide(L)'
;MGFIKSASMVLFVISFAVLSKEAPKYSAEYMKCLSANVGDPMSTTCIDSELNTQDGLINSFIGKHRDITSPEDGNPIDLKSFAGSQRKLIDEKCDLWLKAGGQNGVLLSKQCILDETISLKNMLTDFVRSVDG
;
A
#
# COMPACT_ATOMS: atom_id res chain seq x y z
N MET A 1 -6.09 -48.85 36.64
CA MET A 1 -6.80 -48.35 35.44
C MET A 1 -8.10 -47.74 35.93
N GLY A 2 -8.17 -46.41 36.10
CA GLY A 2 -8.44 -45.43 35.03
C GLY A 2 -9.96 -45.41 34.84
N PHE A 3 -10.70 -44.32 35.10
CA PHE A 3 -10.69 -43.08 34.35
C PHE A 3 -11.13 -41.89 35.22
N ILE A 4 -10.39 -40.80 35.10
CA ILE A 4 -10.69 -39.48 35.68
C ILE A 4 -11.95 -38.94 34.98
N LYS A 5 -12.93 -38.50 35.79
CA LYS A 5 -14.12 -37.79 35.30
C LYS A 5 -13.67 -36.51 34.61
N SER A 6 -13.80 -36.47 33.28
CA SER A 6 -13.51 -35.31 32.45
C SER A 6 -14.44 -34.15 32.84
N ALA A 7 -13.87 -33.11 33.42
CA ALA A 7 -14.55 -31.83 33.60
C ALA A 7 -14.75 -31.22 32.21
N SER A 8 -16.00 -31.14 31.77
CA SER A 8 -16.38 -30.52 30.51
C SER A 8 -16.21 -29.00 30.65
N MET A 9 -14.98 -28.52 30.41
CA MET A 9 -14.67 -27.10 30.31
C MET A 9 -15.18 -26.61 28.95
N VAL A 10 -16.40 -26.06 28.95
CA VAL A 10 -16.94 -25.35 27.79
C VAL A 10 -16.11 -24.08 27.63
N LEU A 11 -15.10 -24.15 26.76
CA LEU A 11 -14.36 -23.00 26.27
C LEU A 11 -15.33 -22.13 25.49
N PHE A 12 -15.81 -21.06 26.13
CA PHE A 12 -16.41 -19.91 25.47
C PHE A 12 -15.32 -19.26 24.61
N VAL A 13 -15.20 -19.70 23.37
CA VAL A 13 -14.43 -19.00 22.34
C VAL A 13 -15.27 -17.80 21.92
N ILE A 14 -15.16 -16.71 22.69
CA ILE A 14 -15.61 -15.41 22.22
C ILE A 14 -14.64 -15.02 21.12
N SER A 15 -14.99 -15.36 19.88
CA SER A 15 -14.31 -14.88 18.70
C SER A 15 -14.44 -13.37 18.67
N PHE A 16 -13.39 -12.66 19.08
CA PHE A 16 -13.16 -11.27 18.74
C PHE A 16 -12.83 -11.18 17.24
N ALA A 17 -13.78 -11.57 16.39
CA ALA A 17 -13.81 -11.11 15.01
C ALA A 17 -14.36 -9.68 15.02
N VAL A 18 -13.65 -8.78 15.70
CA VAL A 18 -13.74 -7.36 15.36
C VAL A 18 -13.16 -7.30 13.95
N LEU A 19 -14.06 -7.28 12.98
CA LEU A 19 -13.77 -6.98 11.59
C LEU A 19 -13.20 -5.54 11.59
N SER A 20 -11.91 -5.41 11.86
CA SER A 20 -11.17 -4.23 11.43
C SER A 20 -11.33 -4.23 9.92
N LYS A 21 -12.26 -3.43 9.40
CA LYS A 21 -12.31 -3.12 7.98
C LYS A 21 -11.05 -2.33 7.71
N GLU A 22 -9.94 -3.03 7.51
CA GLU A 22 -8.76 -2.44 6.89
C GLU A 22 -9.25 -1.83 5.57
N ALA A 23 -8.93 -0.55 5.38
CA ALA A 23 -9.21 0.08 4.11
C ALA A 23 -8.58 -0.77 3.00
N PRO A 24 -9.31 -1.08 1.92
CA PRO A 24 -8.77 -1.93 0.87
C PRO A 24 -7.48 -1.30 0.34
N LYS A 25 -6.40 -2.10 0.35
CA LYS A 25 -5.05 -1.67 -0.06
C LYS A 25 -5.05 -1.14 -1.50
N TYR A 26 -5.86 -1.74 -2.37
CA TYR A 26 -6.01 -1.39 -3.78
C TYR A 26 -7.42 -0.89 -4.10
N SER A 27 -7.58 -0.16 -5.21
CA SER A 27 -8.88 0.28 -5.69
C SER A 27 -9.83 -0.88 -6.05
N ALA A 28 -11.13 -0.60 -6.06
CA ALA A 28 -12.13 -1.57 -6.53
C ALA A 28 -11.96 -1.86 -8.02
N GLU A 29 -11.55 -0.85 -8.80
CA GLU A 29 -11.24 -0.93 -10.22
C GLU A 29 -10.09 -1.89 -10.49
N TYR A 30 -9.03 -1.85 -9.68
CA TYR A 30 -7.91 -2.79 -9.75
C TYR A 30 -8.37 -4.23 -9.49
N MET A 31 -9.15 -4.44 -8.42
CA MET A 31 -9.69 -5.78 -8.10
C MET A 31 -10.60 -6.33 -9.20
N LYS A 32 -11.40 -5.46 -9.81
CA LYS A 32 -12.23 -5.80 -10.96
C LYS A 32 -11.38 -6.12 -12.19
N CYS A 33 -10.31 -5.37 -12.42
CA CYS A 33 -9.37 -5.62 -13.51
C CYS A 33 -8.68 -6.97 -13.36
N LEU A 34 -8.17 -7.31 -12.17
CA LEU A 34 -7.56 -8.61 -11.89
C LEU A 34 -8.54 -9.76 -12.15
N SER A 35 -9.78 -9.61 -11.71
CA SER A 35 -10.84 -10.62 -11.91
C SER A 35 -11.21 -10.81 -13.39
N ALA A 36 -11.05 -9.76 -14.22
CA ALA A 36 -11.30 -9.84 -15.65
C ALA A 36 -10.11 -10.39 -16.46
N ASN A 37 -8.89 -10.35 -15.89
CA ASN A 37 -7.65 -10.74 -16.57
C ASN A 37 -7.05 -12.06 -16.06
N VAL A 38 -7.87 -12.95 -15.47
CA VAL A 38 -7.42 -14.26 -14.94
C VAL A 38 -6.75 -15.14 -16.02
N GLY A 39 -7.11 -14.95 -17.30
CA GLY A 39 -6.51 -15.65 -18.44
C GLY A 39 -5.11 -15.17 -18.84
N ASP A 40 -4.64 -14.05 -18.30
CA ASP A 40 -3.31 -13.49 -18.57
C ASP A 40 -2.64 -13.05 -17.25
N PRO A 41 -2.21 -14.00 -16.41
CA PRO A 41 -1.71 -13.72 -15.07
C PRO A 41 -0.35 -12.99 -15.06
N MET A 42 0.33 -12.90 -16.22
CA MET A 42 1.60 -12.18 -16.37
C MET A 42 1.39 -10.75 -16.89
N SER A 43 0.15 -10.36 -17.21
CA SER A 43 -0.18 -9.00 -17.62
C SER A 43 0.05 -8.00 -16.50
N THR A 44 0.74 -6.90 -16.82
CA THR A 44 0.93 -5.77 -15.90
C THR A 44 -0.15 -4.71 -16.05
N THR A 45 -1.10 -4.85 -16.98
CA THR A 45 -2.05 -3.78 -17.35
C THR A 45 -2.86 -3.27 -16.15
N CYS A 46 -3.34 -4.17 -15.29
CA CYS A 46 -4.06 -3.78 -14.08
C CYS A 46 -3.16 -3.01 -13.11
N ILE A 47 -1.91 -3.45 -12.95
CA ILE A 47 -0.92 -2.81 -12.08
C ILE A 47 -0.58 -1.42 -12.62
N ASP A 48 -0.32 -1.28 -13.92
CA ASP A 48 0.01 0.00 -14.54
C ASP A 48 -1.17 1.00 -14.41
N SER A 49 -2.40 0.54 -14.57
CA SER A 49 -3.61 1.38 -14.38
C SER A 49 -3.77 1.83 -12.92
N GLU A 50 -3.57 0.92 -11.97
CA GLU A 50 -3.67 1.26 -10.55
C GLU A 50 -2.54 2.20 -10.14
N LEU A 51 -1.33 1.98 -10.64
CA LEU A 51 -0.18 2.83 -10.36
C LEU A 51 -0.42 4.27 -10.83
N ASN A 52 -0.95 4.45 -12.05
CA ASN A 52 -1.34 5.77 -12.56
C ASN A 52 -2.39 6.44 -11.66
N THR A 53 -3.33 5.66 -11.12
CA THR A 53 -4.35 6.16 -10.19
C THR A 53 -3.70 6.63 -8.89
N GLN A 54 -2.80 5.83 -8.30
CA GLN A 54 -2.09 6.20 -7.07
C GLN A 54 -1.17 7.41 -7.27
N ASP A 55 -0.46 7.50 -8.39
CA ASP A 55 0.37 8.67 -8.75
C ASP A 55 -0.49 9.94 -8.87
N GLY A 56 -1.68 9.83 -9.47
CA GLY A 56 -2.66 10.92 -9.51
C GLY A 56 -3.12 11.36 -8.12
N LEU A 57 -3.39 10.40 -7.22
CA LEU A 57 -3.78 10.68 -5.83
C LEU A 57 -2.66 11.36 -5.05
N ILE A 58 -1.41 10.91 -5.18
CA ILE A 58 -0.25 11.52 -4.54
C ILE A 58 -0.06 12.96 -5.02
N ASN A 59 -0.11 13.19 -6.34
CA ASN A 59 0.03 14.53 -6.90
C ASN A 59 -1.09 15.47 -6.43
N SER A 60 -2.34 14.97 -6.38
CA SER A 60 -3.47 15.73 -5.85
C SER A 60 -3.29 16.05 -4.36
N PHE A 61 -2.82 15.08 -3.57
CA PHE A 61 -2.54 15.24 -2.15
C PHE A 61 -1.46 16.32 -1.91
N ILE A 62 -0.33 16.22 -2.59
CA ILE A 62 0.75 17.23 -2.51
C ILE A 62 0.22 18.61 -2.89
N GLY A 63 -0.59 18.71 -3.94
CA GLY A 63 -1.18 19.98 -4.37
C GLY A 63 -2.11 20.62 -3.32
N LYS A 64 -2.86 19.80 -2.56
CA LYS A 64 -3.74 20.28 -1.48
C LYS A 64 -2.97 20.73 -0.24
N HIS A 65 -1.82 20.12 0.03
CA HIS A 65 -1.00 20.37 1.23
C HIS A 65 0.29 21.12 0.91
N ARG A 66 0.30 21.95 -0.14
CA ARG A 66 1.48 22.71 -0.58
C ARG A 66 1.98 23.74 0.43
N ASP A 67 1.09 24.20 1.30
CA ASP A 67 1.31 25.29 2.26
C ASP A 67 1.62 24.74 3.66
N ILE A 68 1.87 23.43 3.80
CA ILE A 68 2.19 22.80 5.09
C ILE A 68 3.56 23.24 5.59
N THR A 69 3.64 23.51 6.90
CA THR A 69 4.86 23.96 7.57
C THR A 69 5.23 23.02 8.70
N SER A 70 6.53 22.97 9.00
CA SER A 70 7.06 22.19 10.11
C SER A 70 6.61 22.81 11.43
N PRO A 71 6.08 22.00 12.37
CA PRO A 71 5.66 22.50 13.68
C PRO A 71 6.85 22.89 14.57
N GLU A 72 8.07 22.45 14.25
CA GLU A 72 9.27 22.73 15.05
C GLU A 72 9.86 24.13 14.77
N ASP A 73 9.88 24.55 13.50
CA ASP A 73 10.58 25.76 13.06
C ASP A 73 9.74 26.66 12.13
N GLY A 74 8.52 26.26 11.79
CA GLY A 74 7.61 27.02 10.93
C GLY A 74 8.02 27.06 9.45
N ASN A 75 9.07 26.34 9.06
CA ASN A 75 9.55 26.36 7.67
C ASN A 75 8.63 25.53 6.77
N PRO A 76 8.42 25.94 5.50
CA PRO A 76 7.65 25.16 4.53
C PRO A 76 8.28 23.79 4.30
N ILE A 77 7.44 22.74 4.28
CA ILE A 77 7.89 21.39 3.96
C ILE A 77 7.68 21.13 2.46
N ASP A 78 8.77 20.83 1.74
CA ASP A 78 8.70 20.49 0.32
C ASP A 78 8.30 19.01 0.11
N LEU A 79 7.00 18.74 0.24
CA LEU A 79 6.41 17.42 0.00
C LEU A 79 6.66 16.91 -1.43
N LYS A 80 6.76 17.82 -2.41
CA LYS A 80 6.95 17.44 -3.82
C LYS A 80 8.35 16.87 -4.06
N SER A 81 9.37 17.58 -3.61
CA SER A 81 10.76 17.11 -3.72
C SER A 81 10.97 15.83 -2.90
N PHE A 82 10.39 15.75 -1.71
CA PHE A 82 10.42 14.53 -0.90
C PHE A 82 9.79 13.34 -1.64
N ALA A 83 8.54 13.47 -2.10
CA ALA A 83 7.84 12.39 -2.81
C ALA A 83 8.58 11.97 -4.10
N GLY A 84 9.13 12.93 -4.84
CA GLY A 84 9.96 12.64 -6.02
C GLY A 84 11.24 11.87 -5.68
N SER A 85 11.91 12.22 -4.58
CA SER A 85 13.09 11.49 -4.11
C SER A 85 12.76 10.05 -3.69
N GLN A 86 11.65 9.86 -2.97
CA GLN A 86 11.18 8.54 -2.56
C GLN A 86 10.78 7.69 -3.76
N ARG A 87 10.11 8.29 -4.76
CA ARG A 87 9.75 7.59 -6.02
C ARG A 87 10.98 7.01 -6.71
N LYS A 88 12.06 7.80 -6.83
CA LYS A 88 13.31 7.33 -7.41
C LYS A 88 13.92 6.15 -6.63
N LEU A 89 13.92 6.23 -5.29
CA LEU A 89 14.42 5.14 -4.44
C LEU A 89 13.56 3.87 -4.55
N ILE A 90 12.25 4.03 -4.70
CA ILE A 90 11.31 2.93 -4.92
C ILE A 90 11.63 2.23 -6.25
N ASP A 91 11.82 2.99 -7.33
CA ASP A 91 12.14 2.43 -8.64
C ASP A 91 13.46 1.65 -8.59
N GLU A 92 14.51 2.24 -8.01
CA GLU A 92 15.81 1.57 -7.84
C GLU A 92 15.72 0.29 -6.99
N LYS A 93 14.92 0.30 -5.92
CA LYS A 93 14.68 -0.86 -5.06
C LYS A 93 13.94 -1.97 -5.82
N CYS A 94 12.88 -1.62 -6.56
CA CYS A 94 12.02 -2.59 -7.22
C CYS A 94 12.61 -3.13 -8.53
N ASP A 95 13.54 -2.42 -9.16
CA ASP A 95 14.31 -2.90 -10.31
C ASP A 95 15.17 -4.13 -9.98
N LEU A 96 15.46 -4.39 -8.71
CA LEU A 96 16.12 -5.62 -8.28
C LEU A 96 15.35 -6.89 -8.69
N TRP A 97 14.01 -6.81 -8.80
CA TRP A 97 13.19 -7.93 -9.26
C TRP A 97 13.41 -8.27 -10.74
N LEU A 98 13.89 -7.33 -11.55
CA LEU A 98 14.24 -7.60 -12.95
C LEU A 98 15.40 -8.60 -13.05
N LYS A 99 16.25 -8.71 -12.01
CA LYS A 99 17.32 -9.72 -11.95
C LYS A 99 16.79 -11.15 -11.89
N ALA A 100 15.54 -11.35 -11.47
CA ALA A 100 14.89 -12.66 -11.52
C ALA A 100 14.59 -13.12 -12.97
N GLY A 101 14.56 -12.17 -13.92
CA GLY A 101 14.39 -12.43 -15.34
C GLY A 101 12.96 -12.81 -15.75
N GLY A 102 12.71 -12.77 -17.07
CA GLY A 102 11.44 -13.14 -17.68
C GLY A 102 10.26 -12.24 -17.31
N GLN A 103 9.05 -12.66 -17.73
CA GLN A 103 7.81 -11.93 -17.45
C GLN A 103 7.50 -11.86 -15.95
N ASN A 104 7.86 -12.89 -15.18
CA ASN A 104 7.65 -12.90 -13.74
C ASN A 104 8.49 -11.83 -13.02
N GLY A 105 9.74 -11.61 -13.44
CA GLY A 105 10.57 -10.53 -12.89
C GLY A 105 9.98 -9.14 -13.16
N VAL A 106 9.42 -8.93 -14.35
CA VAL A 106 8.71 -7.70 -14.72
C VAL A 106 7.44 -7.51 -13.88
N LEU A 107 6.63 -8.55 -13.73
CA LEU A 107 5.42 -8.54 -12.90
C LEU A 107 5.74 -8.19 -11.44
N LEU A 108 6.75 -8.84 -10.86
CA LEU A 108 7.20 -8.59 -9.49
C LEU A 108 7.75 -7.16 -9.31
N SER A 109 8.54 -6.68 -10.26
CA SER A 109 9.03 -5.30 -10.27
C SER A 109 7.86 -4.32 -10.25
N LYS A 110 6.88 -4.49 -11.15
CA LYS A 110 5.70 -3.62 -11.24
C LYS A 110 4.84 -3.67 -9.97
N GLN A 111 4.60 -4.87 -9.42
CA GLN A 111 3.83 -5.02 -8.19
C GLN A 111 4.55 -4.38 -6.99
N CYS A 112 5.87 -4.51 -6.91
CA CYS A 112 6.69 -3.84 -5.90
C CYS A 112 6.53 -2.31 -5.99
N ILE A 113 6.64 -1.75 -7.20
CA ILE A 113 6.48 -0.31 -7.42
C ILE A 113 5.10 0.15 -6.94
N LEU A 114 4.03 -0.57 -7.31
CA LEU A 114 2.66 -0.25 -6.87
C LEU A 114 2.53 -0.26 -5.33
N ASP A 115 2.99 -1.32 -4.69
CA ASP A 115 2.88 -1.48 -3.24
C ASP A 115 3.62 -0.38 -2.47
N GLU A 116 4.83 -0.05 -2.91
CA GLU A 116 5.64 1.02 -2.30
C GLU A 116 5.06 2.40 -2.59
N THR A 117 4.41 2.60 -3.74
CA THR A 117 3.69 3.85 -4.05
C THR A 117 2.52 4.06 -3.10
N ILE A 118 1.74 3.00 -2.84
CA ILE A 118 0.66 3.03 -1.84
C ILE A 118 1.23 3.32 -0.45
N SER A 119 2.36 2.71 -0.09
CA SER A 119 3.07 2.96 1.17
C SER A 119 3.49 4.43 1.30
N LEU A 120 4.09 5.01 0.26
CA LEU A 120 4.46 6.42 0.22
C LEU A 120 3.24 7.33 0.41
N LYS A 121 2.13 7.05 -0.28
CA LYS A 121 0.88 7.82 -0.11
C LYS A 121 0.37 7.77 1.33
N ASN A 122 0.38 6.59 1.94
CA ASN A 122 -0.06 6.43 3.33
C ASN A 122 0.87 7.18 4.30
N MET A 123 2.18 7.07 4.11
CA MET A 123 3.18 7.83 4.87
C MET A 123 2.96 9.34 4.76
N LEU A 124 2.73 9.87 3.56
CA LEU A 124 2.43 11.28 3.34
C LEU A 124 1.12 11.68 4.04
N THR A 125 0.10 10.84 3.97
CA THR A 125 -1.19 11.07 4.64
C THR A 125 -1.03 11.13 6.15
N ASP A 126 -0.30 10.18 6.73
CA ASP A 126 -0.08 10.11 8.18
C ASP A 126 0.83 11.25 8.66
N PHE A 127 1.83 11.62 7.87
CA PHE A 127 2.67 12.79 8.13
C PHE A 127 1.82 14.07 8.22
N VAL A 128 1.01 14.37 7.20
CA VAL A 128 0.17 15.57 7.21
C VAL A 128 -0.82 15.55 8.36
N ARG A 129 -1.47 14.40 8.63
CA ARG A 129 -2.36 14.27 9.81
C ARG A 129 -1.64 14.58 11.12
N SER A 130 -0.40 14.14 11.27
CA SER A 130 0.38 14.40 12.49
C SER A 130 0.78 15.86 12.66
N VAL A 131 0.86 16.63 11.56
CA VAL A 131 1.21 18.04 11.56
C VAL A 131 -0.02 18.96 11.68
N ASP A 132 -1.10 18.64 10.95
CA ASP A 132 -2.31 19.48 10.88
C ASP A 132 -3.27 19.26 12.07
N GLY A 133 -3.23 18.10 12.75
CA GLY A 133 -4.10 17.76 13.90
C GLY A 133 -5.43 17.13 13.51
#